data_AF-A0A7X9KHV2-F1
#
_entry.id   AF-A0A7X9KHV2-F1
#
_cell.length_a   1.000
_cell.length_b   1.000
_cell.length_c   1.000
_cell.angle_alpha   90.00
_cell.angle_beta   90.00
_cell.angle_gamma   90.00
#
_symmetry.space_group_name_H-M   'P 1'
#
loop_
_entity.id
_entity.type
_entity.pdbx_description
1 polymer ?
#
loop_
_entity_poly.entity_id
_entity_poly.type
_entity_poly.pdbx_seq_one_letter_code
_entity_poly.pdbx_strand_id
1 'polypeptide(L)'
;WGWGAEHGVNEAGVAIGNTTVYTTLDPRGASPALTGMDLVRLALERATSAIEAVAIITALLERHGQGGSGHDPALSPNGRPYWNAFLVASAGTAFVIDTSGREWAAEPVGDVRAISNRTSIPGFDATHRHPRQPVERLVDPRWRASQRVLAERPVTVAALQQHLRSHDTCGEPGWSVCMHVDGVEATTASMIVALQPGSSPLVWALTGSPCRREYRSFELGDAAAIDFSDV
;
A
#
# COMPACT_ATOMS: atom_id res chain seq x y z
N TRP A 1 -5.34 -8.68 11.03
CA TRP A 1 -4.91 -9.13 9.70
C TRP A 1 -6.12 -9.64 8.96
N GLY A 2 -6.39 -9.06 7.80
CA GLY A 2 -7.41 -9.57 6.89
C GLY A 2 -6.97 -10.90 6.24
N TRP A 3 -7.89 -11.56 5.56
CA TRP A 3 -7.54 -12.72 4.74
C TRP A 3 -6.80 -12.26 3.45
N GLY A 4 -5.69 -12.90 3.13
CA GLY A 4 -4.90 -12.71 1.90
C GLY A 4 -4.04 -11.44 1.83
N ALA A 5 -3.69 -11.05 0.60
CA ALA A 5 -2.65 -10.05 0.35
C ALA A 5 -3.15 -8.60 0.46
N GLU A 6 -2.43 -7.77 1.22
CA GLU A 6 -2.70 -6.31 1.35
C GLU A 6 -1.98 -5.48 0.27
N HIS A 7 -1.08 -6.11 -0.47
CA HIS A 7 -0.39 -5.63 -1.66
C HIS A 7 0.05 -6.83 -2.51
N GLY A 8 0.31 -6.63 -3.80
CA GLY A 8 0.78 -7.72 -4.66
C GLY A 8 1.01 -7.30 -6.10
N VAL A 9 1.33 -8.29 -6.94
CA VAL A 9 1.45 -8.17 -8.40
C VAL A 9 0.82 -9.39 -9.07
N ASN A 10 0.16 -9.21 -10.21
CA ASN A 10 -0.46 -10.28 -10.98
C ASN A 10 0.32 -10.64 -12.26
N GLU A 11 -0.09 -11.72 -12.93
CA GLU A 11 0.57 -12.24 -14.16
C GLU A 11 0.57 -11.25 -15.33
N ALA A 12 -0.37 -10.31 -15.36
CA ALA A 12 -0.41 -9.25 -16.36
C ALA A 12 0.54 -8.09 -16.05
N GLY A 13 1.29 -8.16 -14.94
CA GLY A 13 2.24 -7.13 -14.52
C GLY A 13 1.57 -5.90 -13.91
N VAL A 14 0.41 -6.06 -13.26
CA VAL A 14 -0.24 -5.03 -12.45
C VAL A 14 0.16 -5.22 -11.00
N ALA A 15 0.83 -4.23 -10.41
CA ALA A 15 1.17 -4.16 -8.99
C ALA A 15 0.27 -3.16 -8.26
N ILE A 16 -0.22 -3.54 -7.09
CA ILE A 16 -1.11 -2.72 -6.26
C ILE A 16 -0.71 -2.83 -4.80
N GLY A 17 -0.62 -1.69 -4.12
CA GLY A 17 -0.56 -1.61 -2.66
C GLY A 17 -1.53 -0.55 -2.14
N ASN A 18 -1.82 -0.60 -0.83
CA ASN A 18 -2.67 0.39 -0.18
C ASN A 18 -2.07 0.90 1.13
N THR A 19 -2.72 1.90 1.71
CA THR A 19 -2.38 2.42 3.03
C THR A 19 -3.62 2.95 3.74
N THR A 20 -3.70 2.74 5.05
CA THR A 20 -4.75 3.30 5.93
C THR A 20 -4.73 4.82 5.89
N VAL A 21 -5.86 5.45 5.59
CA VAL A 21 -6.05 6.90 5.69
C VAL A 21 -7.28 7.24 6.53
N TYR A 22 -7.23 8.39 7.18
CA TYR A 22 -8.35 8.98 7.90
C TYR A 22 -8.71 10.31 7.22
N THR A 23 -10.00 10.52 6.99
CA THR A 23 -10.52 11.72 6.33
C THR A 23 -11.50 12.47 7.20
N THR A 24 -11.97 13.63 6.76
CA THR A 24 -13.08 14.37 7.39
C THR A 24 -14.33 13.52 7.56
N LEU A 25 -14.61 12.60 6.62
CA LEU A 25 -15.62 11.55 6.79
C LEU A 25 -15.12 10.47 7.76
N ASP A 26 -15.80 10.33 8.90
CA ASP A 26 -15.47 9.36 9.95
C ASP A 26 -15.90 7.93 9.57
N PRO A 27 -14.96 6.98 9.44
CA PRO A 27 -15.27 5.61 9.01
C PRO A 27 -16.02 4.79 10.07
N ARG A 28 -16.10 5.22 11.33
CA ARG A 28 -16.77 4.46 12.40
C ARG A 28 -18.28 4.34 12.23
N GLY A 29 -18.90 5.27 11.51
CA GLY A 29 -20.34 5.25 11.20
C GLY A 29 -20.67 4.49 9.91
N ALA A 30 -19.67 4.01 9.18
CA ALA A 30 -19.88 3.33 7.91
C ALA A 30 -20.44 1.92 8.11
N SER A 31 -21.39 1.54 7.26
CA SER A 31 -21.85 0.14 7.19
C SER A 31 -20.71 -0.77 6.73
N PRO A 32 -20.72 -2.07 7.12
CA PRO A 32 -19.81 -3.05 6.55
C PRO A 32 -19.88 -3.05 5.02
N ALA A 33 -18.73 -2.98 4.38
CA ALA A 33 -18.56 -2.92 2.93
C ALA A 33 -17.17 -3.48 2.56
N LEU A 34 -16.71 -3.27 1.33
CA LEU A 34 -15.39 -3.73 0.90
C LEU A 34 -14.29 -3.03 1.72
N THR A 35 -13.33 -3.78 2.23
CA THR A 35 -12.12 -3.17 2.78
C THR A 35 -11.18 -2.74 1.65
N GLY A 36 -10.19 -1.89 1.94
CA GLY A 36 -9.16 -1.60 0.95
C GLY A 36 -8.39 -2.84 0.49
N MET A 37 -8.24 -3.85 1.35
CA MET A 37 -7.57 -5.11 0.99
C MET A 37 -8.44 -5.93 0.03
N ASP A 38 -9.77 -5.93 0.21
CA ASP A 38 -10.68 -6.54 -0.76
C ASP A 38 -10.56 -5.86 -2.12
N LEU A 39 -10.49 -4.52 -2.16
CA LEU A 39 -10.31 -3.76 -3.40
C LEU A 39 -8.97 -4.09 -4.09
N VAL A 40 -7.87 -4.21 -3.34
CA VAL A 40 -6.56 -4.65 -3.87
C VAL A 40 -6.69 -6.02 -4.54
N ARG A 41 -7.28 -6.99 -3.85
CA ARG A 41 -7.39 -8.36 -4.33
C ARG A 41 -8.30 -8.48 -5.55
N LEU A 42 -9.47 -7.84 -5.51
CA LEU A 42 -10.44 -7.88 -6.60
C LEU A 42 -9.88 -7.20 -7.87
N ALA A 43 -9.09 -6.14 -7.71
CA ALA A 43 -8.41 -5.49 -8.82
C ALA A 43 -7.27 -6.35 -9.38
N LEU A 44 -6.41 -6.93 -8.53
CA LEU A 44 -5.33 -7.83 -8.96
C LEU A 44 -5.86 -9.07 -9.70
N GLU A 45 -7.03 -9.59 -9.31
CA GLU A 45 -7.67 -10.73 -9.98
C GLU A 45 -8.18 -10.40 -11.40
N ARG A 46 -8.52 -9.13 -11.66
CA ARG A 46 -9.27 -8.73 -12.87
C ARG A 46 -8.49 -7.87 -13.85
N ALA A 47 -7.56 -7.05 -13.35
CA ALA A 47 -6.93 -6.01 -14.15
C ALA A 47 -5.74 -6.54 -14.96
N THR A 48 -5.63 -6.09 -16.20
CA THR A 48 -4.49 -6.33 -17.09
C THR A 48 -3.61 -5.09 -17.29
N SER A 49 -4.01 -3.95 -16.74
CA SER A 49 -3.24 -2.70 -16.74
C SER A 49 -3.53 -1.86 -15.49
N ALA A 50 -2.66 -0.89 -15.18
CA ALA A 50 -2.90 0.05 -14.07
C ALA A 50 -4.16 0.90 -14.29
N ILE A 51 -4.46 1.28 -15.54
CA ILE A 51 -5.67 2.02 -15.90
C ILE A 51 -6.92 1.19 -15.59
N GLU A 52 -6.91 -0.08 -15.99
CA GLU A 52 -8.02 -1.00 -15.71
C GLU A 52 -8.18 -1.24 -14.20
N ALA A 53 -7.08 -1.38 -13.45
CA ALA A 53 -7.13 -1.51 -12.00
C ALA A 53 -7.75 -0.28 -11.33
N VAL A 54 -7.41 0.94 -11.77
CA VAL A 54 -8.07 2.17 -11.29
C VAL A 54 -9.57 2.13 -11.56
N ALA A 55 -9.99 1.75 -12.77
CA ALA A 55 -11.40 1.64 -13.13
C ALA A 55 -12.14 0.60 -12.28
N ILE A 56 -11.53 -0.56 -12.02
CA ILE A 56 -12.12 -1.61 -11.17
C ILE A 56 -12.27 -1.13 -9.73
N ILE A 57 -11.21 -0.56 -9.14
CA ILE A 57 -11.23 -0.08 -7.75
C ILE A 57 -12.33 0.97 -7.57
N THR A 58 -12.38 1.96 -8.46
CA THR A 58 -13.34 3.07 -8.37
C THR A 58 -14.77 2.60 -8.61
N ALA A 59 -15.02 1.72 -9.60
CA ALA A 59 -16.36 1.16 -9.82
C ALA A 59 -16.85 0.30 -8.63
N LEU A 60 -15.97 -0.49 -8.01
CA LEU A 60 -16.30 -1.27 -6.82
C LEU A 60 -16.58 -0.36 -5.61
N LEU A 61 -15.80 0.71 -5.45
CA LEU A 61 -16.01 1.71 -4.43
C LEU A 61 -17.37 2.40 -4.59
N GLU A 62 -17.70 2.84 -5.80
CA GLU A 62 -18.95 3.51 -6.12
C GLU A 62 -20.16 2.59 -5.93
N ARG A 63 -20.04 1.31 -6.28
CA ARG A 63 -21.14 0.33 -6.19
C ARG A 63 -21.31 -0.22 -4.79
N HIS A 64 -20.23 -0.68 -4.15
CA HIS A 64 -20.28 -1.42 -2.89
C HIS A 64 -19.88 -0.58 -1.67
N GLY A 65 -19.21 0.55 -1.87
CA GLY A 65 -18.66 1.35 -0.79
C GLY A 65 -17.41 0.74 -0.18
N GLN A 66 -16.89 1.42 0.83
CA GLN A 66 -15.77 0.98 1.62
C GLN A 66 -16.16 0.91 3.09
N GLY A 67 -15.55 0.04 3.88
CA GLY A 67 -15.79 -0.04 5.31
C GLY A 67 -15.07 -1.20 5.99
N GLY A 68 -14.93 -1.13 7.30
CA GLY A 68 -14.27 -2.17 8.10
C GLY A 68 -12.80 -1.88 8.43
N SER A 69 -12.13 -2.89 9.00
CA SER A 69 -10.78 -2.79 9.58
C SER A 69 -9.96 -4.02 9.21
N GLY A 70 -8.72 -3.82 8.77
CA GLY A 70 -7.72 -4.89 8.58
C GLY A 70 -6.90 -5.22 9.84
N HIS A 71 -7.03 -4.41 10.91
CA HIS A 71 -6.33 -4.65 12.17
C HIS A 71 -6.67 -6.01 12.78
N ASP A 72 -5.72 -6.58 13.52
CA ASP A 72 -5.93 -7.82 14.25
C ASP A 72 -7.08 -7.66 15.26
N PRO A 73 -8.16 -8.46 15.17
CA PRO A 73 -9.25 -8.44 16.16
C PRO A 73 -8.78 -8.71 17.59
N ALA A 74 -7.66 -9.44 17.78
CA ALA A 74 -7.08 -9.65 19.11
C ALA A 74 -6.47 -8.36 19.70
N LEU A 75 -5.94 -7.47 18.85
CA LEU A 75 -5.38 -6.17 19.24
C LEU A 75 -6.42 -5.04 19.20
N SER A 76 -7.50 -5.22 18.45
CA SER A 76 -8.57 -4.23 18.29
C SER A 76 -9.94 -4.94 18.22
N PRO A 77 -10.50 -5.37 19.37
CA PRO A 77 -11.73 -6.18 19.43
C PRO A 77 -12.95 -5.52 18.78
N ASN A 78 -13.02 -4.18 18.84
CA ASN A 78 -14.09 -3.40 18.23
C ASN A 78 -13.77 -2.94 16.79
N GLY A 79 -12.64 -3.40 16.24
CA GLY A 79 -12.07 -2.90 15.01
C GLY A 79 -11.57 -1.45 15.12
N ARG A 80 -10.76 -1.04 14.15
CA ARG A 80 -10.39 0.37 13.92
C ARG A 80 -10.71 0.69 12.47
N PRO A 81 -11.95 1.06 12.13
CA PRO A 81 -12.33 1.33 10.75
C PRO A 81 -11.51 2.45 10.12
N TYR A 82 -11.24 2.34 8.82
CA TYR A 82 -10.48 3.31 8.04
C TYR A 82 -10.87 3.32 6.57
N TRP A 83 -10.42 4.34 5.85
CA TRP A 83 -10.39 4.36 4.39
C TRP A 83 -8.99 4.01 3.90
N ASN A 84 -8.84 3.86 2.59
CA ASN A 84 -7.57 3.52 1.97
C ASN A 84 -7.18 4.52 0.88
N ALA A 85 -5.89 4.80 0.79
CA ALA A 85 -5.28 5.28 -0.45
C ALA A 85 -4.55 4.11 -1.12
N PHE A 86 -4.38 4.18 -2.44
CA PHE A 86 -3.80 3.12 -3.26
C PHE A 86 -2.67 3.66 -4.12
N LEU A 87 -1.67 2.83 -4.34
CA LEU A 87 -0.66 3.00 -5.37
C LEU A 87 -0.78 1.83 -6.34
N VAL A 88 -1.04 2.13 -7.61
CA VAL A 88 -1.27 1.16 -8.68
C VAL A 88 -0.21 1.39 -9.75
N ALA A 89 0.41 0.32 -10.25
CA ALA A 89 1.41 0.40 -11.31
C ALA A 89 1.29 -0.77 -12.28
N SER A 90 1.62 -0.52 -13.54
CA SER A 90 1.90 -1.51 -14.57
C SER A 90 3.10 -1.01 -15.39
N ALA A 91 3.60 -1.79 -16.33
CA ALA A 91 4.73 -1.35 -17.15
C ALA A 91 4.43 0.00 -17.83
N GLY A 92 5.20 1.04 -17.48
CA GLY A 92 5.11 2.39 -18.06
C GLY A 92 3.97 3.28 -17.56
N THR A 93 3.10 2.83 -16.65
CA THR A 93 2.04 3.66 -16.08
C THR A 93 1.83 3.39 -14.59
N ALA A 94 1.57 4.44 -13.82
CA ALA A 94 1.24 4.33 -12.41
C ALA A 94 0.26 5.42 -11.99
N PHE A 95 -0.51 5.15 -10.92
CA PHE A 95 -1.56 6.02 -10.41
C PHE A 95 -1.59 5.99 -8.89
N VAL A 96 -1.95 7.11 -8.29
CA VAL A 96 -2.42 7.18 -6.90
C VAL A 96 -3.93 7.32 -6.90
N ILE A 97 -4.58 6.66 -5.95
CA ILE A 97 -6.01 6.84 -5.67
C ILE A 97 -6.15 7.23 -4.20
N ASP A 98 -6.74 8.39 -3.92
CA ASP A 98 -7.17 8.75 -2.56
C ASP A 98 -8.68 8.53 -2.44
N THR A 99 -9.14 8.09 -1.26
CA THR A 99 -10.57 7.82 -1.01
C THR A 99 -11.08 8.44 0.30
N SER A 100 -12.37 8.75 0.33
CA SER A 100 -13.14 9.17 1.52
C SER A 100 -14.55 8.58 1.40
N GLY A 101 -14.77 7.42 2.02
CA GLY A 101 -16.01 6.67 1.83
C GLY A 101 -16.19 6.22 0.37
N ARG A 102 -17.15 6.80 -0.35
CA ARG A 102 -17.37 6.56 -1.80
C ARG A 102 -16.73 7.62 -2.70
N GLU A 103 -16.29 8.73 -2.13
CA GLU A 103 -15.60 9.78 -2.88
C GLU A 103 -14.16 9.35 -3.13
N TRP A 104 -13.65 9.68 -4.32
CA TRP A 104 -12.31 9.32 -4.73
C TRP A 104 -11.72 10.35 -5.69
N ALA A 105 -10.39 10.39 -5.73
CA ALA A 105 -9.63 11.03 -6.78
C ALA A 105 -8.52 10.10 -7.25
N ALA A 106 -8.21 10.13 -8.56
CA ALA A 106 -7.09 9.39 -9.14
C ALA A 106 -6.15 10.35 -9.88
N GLU A 107 -4.85 10.19 -9.68
CA GLU A 107 -3.81 11.03 -10.27
C GLU A 107 -2.74 10.14 -10.93
N PRO A 108 -2.40 10.34 -12.22
CA PRO A 108 -1.29 9.63 -12.85
C PRO A 108 0.04 10.07 -12.25
N VAL A 109 0.94 9.11 -12.05
CA VAL A 109 2.30 9.35 -11.58
C VAL A 109 3.20 9.57 -12.80
N GLY A 110 3.72 10.79 -12.96
CA GLY A 110 4.58 11.13 -14.09
C GLY A 110 6.02 10.63 -13.99
N ASP A 111 6.57 10.54 -12.78
CA ASP A 111 7.96 10.12 -12.57
C ASP A 111 8.08 9.27 -11.29
N VAL A 112 8.06 9.89 -10.12
CA VAL A 112 8.11 9.18 -8.83
C VAL A 112 7.02 9.67 -7.88
N ARG A 113 6.56 8.78 -7.01
CA ARG A 113 5.55 9.08 -6.01
C ARG A 113 5.70 8.15 -4.81
N ALA A 114 5.76 8.74 -3.61
CA ALA A 114 5.51 8.02 -2.38
C ALA A 114 4.13 8.39 -1.82
N ILE A 115 3.43 7.40 -1.28
CA ILE A 115 2.24 7.58 -0.43
C ILE A 115 2.54 7.09 0.99
N SER A 116 1.75 7.54 1.95
CA SER A 116 1.79 7.07 3.34
C SER A 116 0.39 7.21 3.94
N ASN A 117 0.23 7.08 5.26
CA ASN A 117 -1.06 7.09 5.94
C ASN A 117 -1.76 8.47 5.96
N ARG A 118 -1.93 9.12 4.81
CA ARG A 118 -2.63 10.39 4.59
C ARG A 118 -3.03 10.49 3.11
N THR A 119 -4.07 11.26 2.83
CA THR A 119 -4.35 11.73 1.47
C THR A 119 -3.17 12.56 0.94
N SER A 120 -2.94 12.50 -0.36
CA SER A 120 -1.76 13.01 -1.04
C SER A 120 -2.04 13.75 -2.35
N ILE A 121 -3.21 13.57 -2.96
CA ILE A 121 -3.66 14.29 -4.16
C ILE A 121 -4.08 15.70 -3.72
N PRO A 122 -3.42 16.80 -4.15
CA PRO A 122 -3.54 18.11 -3.52
C PRO A 122 -4.98 18.62 -3.32
N GLY A 123 -5.82 18.58 -4.35
CA GLY A 123 -7.21 19.07 -4.26
C GLY A 123 -8.11 18.19 -3.38
N PHE A 124 -7.92 16.88 -3.46
CA PHE A 124 -8.65 15.91 -2.63
C PHE A 124 -8.21 16.03 -1.16
N ASP A 125 -6.91 16.11 -0.93
CA ASP A 125 -6.32 16.27 0.39
C ASP A 125 -6.76 17.58 1.07
N ALA A 126 -6.79 18.70 0.34
CA ALA A 126 -7.28 19.98 0.87
C ALA A 126 -8.73 19.90 1.37
N THR A 127 -9.54 19.01 0.79
CA THR A 127 -10.97 18.86 1.11
C THR A 127 -11.21 17.78 2.17
N HIS A 128 -10.48 16.67 2.09
CA HIS A 128 -10.78 15.45 2.86
C HIS A 128 -9.79 15.16 3.99
N ARG A 129 -8.66 15.86 4.11
CA ARG A 129 -7.69 15.62 5.20
C ARG A 129 -8.35 15.66 6.57
N HIS A 130 -8.16 14.61 7.38
CA HIS A 130 -8.67 14.61 8.75
C HIS A 130 -7.94 15.66 9.61
N PRO A 131 -8.65 16.64 10.22
CA PRO A 131 -8.02 17.82 10.82
C PRO A 131 -7.23 17.52 12.11
N ARG A 132 -7.44 16.35 12.72
CA ARG A 132 -6.76 15.95 13.96
C ARG A 132 -5.82 14.76 13.79
N GLN A 133 -5.53 14.36 12.55
CA GLN A 133 -4.59 13.27 12.34
C GLN A 133 -3.16 13.80 12.58
N PRO A 134 -2.34 13.18 13.45
CA PRO A 134 -1.00 13.68 13.79
C PRO A 134 0.03 13.31 12.69
N VAL A 135 -0.21 13.78 11.47
CA VAL A 135 0.57 13.40 10.29
C VAL A 135 2.00 13.89 10.37
N GLU A 136 2.25 15.08 10.90
CA GLU A 136 3.58 15.67 11.04
C GLU A 136 4.51 14.80 11.90
N ARG A 137 3.90 14.04 12.81
CA ARG A 137 4.58 13.24 13.81
C ARG A 137 4.73 11.77 13.43
N LEU A 138 3.65 11.16 12.91
CA LEU A 138 3.60 9.70 12.66
C LEU A 138 3.72 9.30 11.18
N VAL A 139 3.58 10.26 10.25
CA VAL A 139 3.40 9.97 8.81
C VAL A 139 4.46 10.69 7.96
N ASP A 140 4.53 12.02 8.08
CA ASP A 140 5.42 12.89 7.31
C ASP A 140 6.89 12.50 7.39
N PRO A 141 7.46 12.10 8.54
CA PRO A 141 8.86 11.67 8.61
C PRO A 141 9.17 10.49 7.68
N ARG A 142 8.30 9.47 7.66
CA ARG A 142 8.41 8.30 6.78
C ARG A 142 8.18 8.67 5.32
N TRP A 143 7.14 9.47 5.07
CA TRP A 143 6.83 9.93 3.72
C TRP A 143 7.98 10.75 3.10
N ARG A 144 8.53 11.73 3.83
CA ARG A 144 9.67 12.54 3.38
C ARG A 144 10.91 11.69 3.12
N ALA A 145 11.11 10.62 3.88
CA ALA A 145 12.23 9.71 3.63
C ALA A 145 12.08 8.93 2.34
N SER A 146 10.89 8.40 2.07
CA SER A 146 10.59 7.78 0.77
C SER A 146 10.82 8.77 -0.36
N GLN A 147 10.39 10.03 -0.21
CA GLN A 147 10.64 11.07 -1.20
C GLN A 147 12.14 11.33 -1.43
N ARG A 148 12.98 11.30 -0.38
CA ARG A 148 14.44 11.45 -0.52
C ARG A 148 15.06 10.31 -1.33
N VAL A 149 14.70 9.08 -1.00
CA VAL A 149 15.19 7.89 -1.73
C VAL A 149 14.76 7.91 -3.20
N LEU A 150 13.53 8.36 -3.49
CA LEU A 150 13.03 8.50 -4.86
C LEU A 150 13.66 9.68 -5.62
N ALA A 151 14.21 10.68 -4.91
CA ALA A 151 14.93 11.80 -5.52
C ALA A 151 16.36 11.41 -5.95
N GLU A 152 16.95 10.38 -5.34
CA GLU A 152 18.27 9.86 -5.70
C GLU A 152 18.17 8.97 -6.95
N ARG A 153 18.91 9.34 -8.01
CA ARG A 153 18.85 8.67 -9.31
C ARG A 153 20.17 7.98 -9.67
N PRO A 154 20.12 6.75 -10.23
CA PRO A 154 18.92 5.93 -10.47
C PRO A 154 18.33 5.36 -9.18
N VAL A 155 17.01 5.17 -9.12
CA VAL A 155 16.37 4.42 -8.03
C VAL A 155 16.72 2.95 -8.21
N THR A 156 17.43 2.36 -7.26
CA THR A 156 17.88 0.96 -7.33
C THR A 156 17.13 0.09 -6.34
N VAL A 157 17.01 -1.21 -6.65
CA VAL A 157 16.44 -2.20 -5.71
C VAL A 157 17.21 -2.21 -4.39
N ALA A 158 18.54 -2.10 -4.42
CA ALA A 158 19.37 -2.04 -3.21
C ALA A 158 19.00 -0.82 -2.34
N ALA A 159 18.85 0.36 -2.93
CA ALA A 159 18.43 1.57 -2.22
C ALA A 159 17.02 1.41 -1.63
N LEU A 160 16.08 0.83 -2.38
CA LEU A 160 14.73 0.53 -1.88
C LEU A 160 14.75 -0.49 -0.73
N GLN A 161 15.54 -1.55 -0.82
CA GLN A 161 15.68 -2.53 0.26
C GLN A 161 16.27 -1.90 1.52
N GLN A 162 17.31 -1.06 1.39
CA GLN A 162 17.88 -0.32 2.51
C GLN A 162 16.85 0.62 3.14
N HIS A 163 16.12 1.38 2.32
CA HIS A 163 15.06 2.27 2.76
C HIS A 163 13.96 1.54 3.53
N LEU A 164 13.46 0.43 2.97
CA LEU A 164 12.38 -0.35 3.57
C LEU A 164 12.82 -1.03 4.89
N ARG A 165 14.14 -1.19 5.12
CA ARG A 165 14.71 -1.70 6.38
C ARG A 165 14.94 -0.61 7.44
N SER A 166 14.81 0.65 7.06
CA SER A 166 15.32 1.77 7.85
C SER A 166 14.49 2.10 9.09
N HIS A 167 15.18 2.59 10.13
CA HIS A 167 14.62 3.12 11.37
C HIS A 167 14.94 4.60 11.61
N ASP A 168 15.66 5.23 10.69
CA ASP A 168 16.23 6.59 10.80
C ASP A 168 15.20 7.72 10.59
N THR A 169 13.93 7.36 10.47
CA THR A 169 12.83 8.24 10.06
C THR A 169 11.80 8.47 11.16
N CYS A 170 12.14 8.12 12.40
CA CYS A 170 11.24 8.26 13.55
C CYS A 170 11.05 9.75 13.91
N GLY A 171 9.83 10.27 13.72
CA GLY A 171 9.35 11.42 14.51
C GLY A 171 8.94 11.00 15.93
N GLU A 172 8.52 9.75 16.08
CA GLU A 172 8.18 9.08 17.33
C GLU A 172 8.85 7.69 17.36
N PRO A 173 9.30 7.18 18.52
CA PRO A 173 9.94 5.88 18.62
C PRO A 173 9.10 4.76 18.00
N GLY A 174 9.73 3.96 17.13
CA GLY A 174 9.06 2.85 16.45
C GLY A 174 8.27 3.22 15.19
N TRP A 175 7.92 4.50 15.00
CA TRP A 175 7.19 5.02 13.84
C TRP A 175 8.10 5.38 12.66
N SER A 176 8.96 4.44 12.26
CA SER A 176 9.83 4.56 11.08
C SER A 176 9.28 3.76 9.90
N VAL A 177 9.97 3.81 8.75
CA VAL A 177 9.61 3.04 7.55
C VAL A 177 9.47 1.55 7.87
N CYS A 178 10.47 0.94 8.51
CA CYS A 178 10.32 -0.37 9.13
C CYS A 178 9.73 -0.18 10.54
N MET A 179 8.41 -0.25 10.65
CA MET A 179 7.68 0.07 11.87
C MET A 179 7.83 -1.03 12.94
N HIS A 180 8.07 -0.61 14.18
CA HIS A 180 8.09 -1.46 15.37
C HIS A 180 7.53 -0.70 16.59
N VAL A 181 6.22 -0.79 16.79
CA VAL A 181 5.55 -0.15 17.93
C VAL A 181 4.96 -1.26 18.80
N ASP A 182 5.63 -1.55 19.91
CA ASP A 182 5.27 -2.66 20.80
C ASP A 182 3.81 -2.59 21.25
N GLY A 183 3.09 -3.70 21.07
CA GLY A 183 1.66 -3.82 21.40
C GLY A 183 0.71 -3.02 20.51
N VAL A 184 1.23 -2.35 19.46
CA VAL A 184 0.42 -1.55 18.53
C VAL A 184 0.50 -2.14 17.12
N GLU A 185 1.60 -1.92 16.42
CA GLU A 185 1.76 -2.26 15.01
C GLU A 185 3.24 -2.54 14.69
N ALA A 186 3.48 -3.45 13.74
CA ALA A 186 4.82 -3.71 13.22
C ALA A 186 4.73 -4.00 11.71
N THR A 187 5.80 -3.72 10.97
CA THR A 187 5.89 -4.14 9.57
C THR A 187 5.95 -5.67 9.50
N THR A 188 5.00 -6.28 8.79
CA THR A 188 4.80 -7.74 8.68
C THR A 188 5.10 -8.31 7.31
N ALA A 189 5.33 -7.48 6.30
CA ALA A 189 5.74 -7.90 4.98
C ALA A 189 6.36 -6.70 4.25
N SER A 190 7.11 -6.99 3.19
CA SER A 190 7.64 -5.98 2.29
C SER A 190 7.81 -6.57 0.90
N MET A 191 7.54 -5.75 -0.12
CA MET A 191 7.63 -6.15 -1.52
C MET A 191 8.20 -5.01 -2.37
N ILE A 192 9.07 -5.35 -3.31
CA ILE A 192 9.54 -4.50 -4.40
C ILE A 192 9.22 -5.25 -5.70
N VAL A 193 8.68 -4.55 -6.69
CA VAL A 193 8.36 -5.14 -8.00
C VAL A 193 8.98 -4.28 -9.08
N ALA A 194 9.77 -4.90 -9.96
CA ALA A 194 10.23 -4.28 -11.19
C ALA A 194 9.33 -4.73 -12.35
N LEU A 195 8.72 -3.75 -13.02
CA LEU A 195 7.77 -3.95 -14.11
C LEU A 195 8.41 -3.43 -15.40
N GLN A 196 8.65 -4.32 -16.36
CA GLN A 196 9.21 -3.97 -17.67
C GLN A 196 8.21 -4.34 -18.77
N PRO A 197 8.05 -3.50 -19.81
CA PRO A 197 7.17 -3.82 -20.93
C PRO A 197 7.56 -5.15 -21.58
N GLY A 198 6.61 -6.09 -21.69
CA GLY A 198 6.81 -7.38 -22.36
C GLY A 198 7.65 -8.40 -21.59
N SER A 199 7.90 -8.20 -20.30
CA SER A 199 8.62 -9.16 -19.45
C SER A 199 7.78 -9.54 -18.22
N SER A 200 8.04 -10.74 -17.69
CA SER A 200 7.49 -11.18 -16.41
C SER A 200 7.91 -10.21 -15.28
N PRO A 201 7.03 -9.91 -14.32
CA PRO A 201 7.40 -9.10 -13.16
C PRO A 201 8.52 -9.75 -12.35
N LEU A 202 9.58 -9.00 -12.05
CA LEU A 202 10.63 -9.43 -11.12
C LEU A 202 10.28 -8.91 -9.72
N VAL A 203 10.14 -9.83 -8.77
CA VAL A 203 9.63 -9.55 -7.43
C VAL A 203 10.73 -9.81 -6.40
N TRP A 204 10.87 -8.90 -5.43
CA TRP A 204 11.58 -9.14 -4.18
C TRP A 204 10.58 -9.04 -3.04
N ALA A 205 10.35 -10.12 -2.30
CA ALA A 205 9.38 -10.13 -1.22
C ALA A 205 9.89 -10.85 0.03
N LEU A 206 9.30 -10.49 1.18
CA LEU A 206 9.48 -11.20 2.44
C LEU A 206 8.23 -11.06 3.31
N THR A 207 8.07 -12.02 4.23
CA THR A 207 7.16 -11.93 5.37
C THR A 207 7.96 -11.66 6.65
N GLY A 208 7.34 -10.95 7.59
CA GLY A 208 7.99 -10.35 8.75
C GLY A 208 8.61 -8.97 8.45
N SER A 209 9.32 -8.44 9.44
CA SER A 209 9.93 -7.12 9.33
C SER A 209 11.18 -7.15 8.44
N PRO A 210 11.29 -6.26 7.44
CA PRO A 210 12.39 -6.28 6.49
C PRO A 210 13.75 -6.10 7.16
N CYS A 211 13.85 -5.40 8.30
CA CYS A 211 15.11 -5.26 9.03
C CYS A 211 15.65 -6.57 9.64
N ARG A 212 14.83 -7.62 9.76
CA ARG A 212 15.19 -8.92 10.37
C ARG A 212 15.15 -10.09 9.40
N ARG A 213 14.79 -9.83 8.14
CA ARG A 213 14.54 -10.86 7.13
C ARG A 213 15.26 -10.51 5.83
N GLU A 214 15.56 -11.52 5.04
CA GLU A 214 16.12 -11.35 3.70
C GLU A 214 15.00 -11.33 2.67
N TYR A 215 15.18 -10.55 1.60
CA TYR A 215 14.26 -10.59 0.47
C TYR A 215 14.55 -11.86 -0.34
N ARG A 216 13.49 -12.60 -0.69
CA ARG A 216 13.56 -13.61 -1.74
C ARG A 216 13.19 -12.98 -3.07
N SER A 217 13.93 -13.29 -4.13
CA SER A 217 13.64 -12.82 -5.48
C SER A 217 13.12 -13.94 -6.37
N PHE A 218 12.15 -13.62 -7.22
CA PHE A 218 11.59 -14.55 -8.21
C PHE A 218 10.91 -13.80 -9.36
N GLU A 219 10.82 -14.44 -10.51
CA GLU A 219 10.00 -13.96 -11.63
C GLU A 219 8.57 -14.51 -11.50
N LEU A 220 7.58 -13.63 -11.60
CA LEU A 220 6.18 -14.02 -11.53
C LEU A 220 5.75 -14.65 -12.87
N GLY A 221 5.39 -15.93 -12.85
CA GLY A 221 5.06 -16.72 -14.05
C GLY A 221 5.99 -17.93 -14.24
N ASP A 222 7.18 -17.90 -13.65
CA ASP A 222 8.06 -19.07 -13.49
C ASP A 222 7.57 -19.93 -12.31
N ALA A 223 6.36 -20.48 -12.44
CA ALA A 223 5.87 -21.50 -11.53
C ALA A 223 6.53 -22.85 -11.87
N ALA A 224 7.85 -22.95 -11.70
CA ALA A 224 8.40 -24.21 -11.22
C ALA A 224 7.71 -24.45 -9.88
N ALA A 225 6.93 -25.53 -9.80
CA ALA A 225 6.06 -25.89 -8.68
C ALA A 225 6.65 -25.44 -7.34
N ILE A 226 6.02 -24.43 -6.72
CA ILE A 226 6.30 -24.09 -5.33
C ILE A 226 5.79 -25.29 -4.53
N ASP A 227 6.72 -26.15 -4.12
CA ASP A 227 6.43 -27.24 -3.22
C ASP A 227 6.18 -26.65 -1.82
N PHE A 228 4.93 -26.77 -1.38
CA PHE A 228 4.49 -26.33 -0.05
C PHE A 228 4.75 -27.40 1.04
N SER A 229 5.54 -28.43 0.76
CA SER A 229 5.86 -29.49 1.72
C SER A 229 6.64 -29.04 2.95
N ASP A 230 7.21 -27.83 2.96
CA ASP A 230 8.02 -27.27 4.05
C ASP A 230 7.34 -26.10 4.82
N VAL A 231 6.00 -25.97 4.79
CA VAL A 231 5.24 -25.00 5.60
C VAL A 231 4.39 -25.71 6.65
#